data_AF-L7ETL1-F1
#
_entry.id   AF-L7ETL1-F1
#
_cell.length_a   1.000
_cell.length_b   1.000
_cell.length_c   1.000
_cell.angle_alpha   90.00
_cell.angle_beta   90.00
_cell.angle_gamma   90.00
#
_symmetry.space_group_name_H-M   'P 1'
#
loop_
_entity.id
_entity.type
_entity.pdbx_description
1 polymer ?
#
loop_
_entity_poly.entity_id
_entity_poly.type
_entity_poly.pdbx_seq_one_letter_code
_entity_poly.pdbx_strand_id
1 'polypeptide(L)' 'MMGLLPAFAVLPAAVQPTAARADNPIVRHVYTADPAPLVYHGRVYLYTGHDEDGSAYFTMKD' A
#
# COMPACT_ATOMS: atom_id res chain seq x y z
N MET A 1 59.47 3.26 -0.66
CA MET A 1 58.25 3.15 0.17
C MET A 1 57.28 4.23 -0.26
N MET A 2 56.39 3.94 -1.21
CA MET A 2 55.31 4.85 -1.59
C MET A 2 54.05 3.99 -1.78
N GLY A 3 53.17 4.07 -0.79
CA GLY A 3 51.96 3.27 -0.69
C GLY A 3 50.93 3.68 -1.73
N LEU A 4 50.42 2.70 -2.45
CA LEU A 4 49.26 2.81 -3.32
C LEU A 4 48.02 2.96 -2.41
N LEU A 5 47.50 4.17 -2.28
CA LEU A 5 46.17 4.42 -1.69
C LEU A 5 45.12 3.81 -2.63
N PRO A 6 44.21 2.94 -2.15
CA PRO A 6 43.16 2.42 -3.02
C PRO A 6 42.17 3.55 -3.32
N ALA A 7 41.86 3.69 -4.61
CA ALA A 7 40.88 4.62 -5.12
C ALA A 7 39.55 4.48 -4.36
N PHE A 8 39.04 5.63 -3.94
CA PHE A 8 37.71 5.90 -3.41
C PHE A 8 36.67 4.87 -3.87
N ALA A 9 36.27 3.97 -2.97
CA ALA A 9 35.08 3.15 -3.17
C ALA A 9 33.87 4.09 -3.07
N VAL A 10 33.41 4.62 -4.21
CA VAL A 10 32.11 5.28 -4.29
C VAL A 10 31.06 4.18 -4.13
N LEU A 11 30.61 4.00 -2.89
CA LEU A 11 29.46 3.15 -2.60
C LEU A 11 28.25 3.76 -3.33
N PRO A 12 27.52 3.02 -4.17
CA PRO A 12 26.27 3.52 -4.71
C PRO A 12 25.33 3.74 -3.51
N ALA A 13 24.90 4.99 -3.33
CA ALA A 13 23.88 5.30 -2.33
C ALA A 13 22.64 4.47 -2.65
N ALA A 14 22.34 3.47 -1.83
CA ALA A 14 21.14 2.68 -1.97
C ALA A 14 19.94 3.62 -1.80
N VAL A 15 19.21 3.86 -2.89
CA VAL A 15 17.92 4.56 -2.83
C VAL A 15 16.97 3.60 -2.13
N GLN A 16 16.83 3.76 -0.82
CA GLN A 16 15.86 2.98 -0.07
C GLN A 16 14.45 3.52 -0.37
N PRO A 17 13.49 2.65 -0.76
CA PRO A 17 12.12 3.08 -0.95
C PRO A 17 11.59 3.64 0.37
N THR A 18 11.21 4.90 0.37
CA THR A 18 10.51 5.50 1.50
C THR A 18 9.11 4.93 1.58
N ALA A 19 8.63 4.65 2.80
CA ALA A 19 7.27 4.19 3.00
C ALA A 19 6.29 5.27 2.51
N ALA A 20 5.41 4.92 1.57
CA ALA A 20 4.36 5.82 1.12
C ALA A 20 3.38 6.07 2.28
N ARG A 21 3.08 7.34 2.57
CA ARG A 21 2.00 7.73 3.46
C ARG A 21 0.71 7.79 2.65
N ALA A 22 -0.30 7.06 3.09
CA ALA A 22 -1.63 7.07 2.49
C ALA A 22 -2.68 7.56 3.50
N ASP A 23 -3.72 8.19 2.98
CA ASP A 23 -4.84 8.75 3.72
C ASP A 23 -5.92 7.70 3.99
N ASN A 24 -5.55 6.63 4.69
CA ASN A 24 -6.47 5.55 5.01
C ASN A 24 -7.52 5.99 6.06
N PRO A 25 -8.77 5.51 5.98
CA PRO A 25 -9.32 4.63 4.94
C PRO A 25 -9.51 5.33 3.59
N ILE A 26 -9.36 4.59 2.49
CA ILE A 26 -9.42 5.11 1.11
C ILE A 26 -10.86 5.56 0.76
N VAL A 27 -11.87 4.89 1.33
CA VAL A 27 -13.29 5.26 1.28
C VAL A 27 -13.75 5.52 2.71
N ARG A 28 -14.35 6.68 2.99
CA ARG A 28 -14.63 7.15 4.37
C ARG A 28 -16.11 7.36 4.72
N HIS A 29 -17.00 7.26 3.73
CA HIS A 29 -18.43 7.57 3.90
C HIS A 29 -19.31 6.31 3.83
N VAL A 30 -18.71 5.14 3.72
CA VAL A 30 -19.38 3.83 3.70
C VAL A 30 -18.45 2.78 4.32
N TYR A 31 -19.02 1.81 5.02
CA TYR A 31 -18.27 0.69 5.59
C TYR A 31 -18.03 -0.39 4.53
N THR A 32 -16.76 -0.73 4.32
CA THR A 32 -16.31 -1.70 3.32
C THR A 32 -15.53 -2.83 3.97
N ALA A 33 -15.80 -4.07 3.56
CA ALA A 33 -15.12 -5.27 4.04
C ALA A 33 -14.47 -6.07 2.89
N ASP A 34 -13.61 -7.03 3.23
CA ASP A 34 -13.08 -8.05 2.32
C ASP A 34 -12.48 -7.53 0.99
N PRO A 35 -11.38 -6.73 1.04
CA PRO A 35 -10.80 -6.14 -0.16
C PRO A 35 -10.20 -7.19 -1.11
N ALA A 36 -10.63 -7.15 -2.38
CA ALA A 36 -10.12 -7.96 -3.47
C ALA A 36 -9.63 -7.07 -4.64
N PRO A 37 -8.31 -6.81 -4.75
CA PRO A 37 -7.76 -5.94 -5.78
C PRO A 37 -7.62 -6.65 -7.14
N LEU A 38 -7.95 -5.94 -8.22
CA LEU A 38 -7.70 -6.32 -9.61
C LEU A 38 -6.89 -5.21 -10.30
N VAL A 39 -5.75 -5.57 -10.89
CA VAL A 39 -4.96 -4.65 -11.72
C VAL A 39 -5.30 -4.88 -13.18
N TYR A 40 -5.78 -3.85 -13.85
CA TYR A 40 -6.12 -3.91 -15.27
C TYR A 40 -5.78 -2.59 -15.96
N HIS A 41 -5.01 -2.67 -17.07
CA HIS A 41 -4.58 -1.52 -17.87
C HIS A 41 -4.02 -0.34 -17.05
N GLY A 42 -3.16 -0.62 -16.07
CA GLY A 42 -2.52 0.41 -15.24
C GLY A 42 -3.43 1.03 -14.17
N ARG A 43 -4.61 0.46 -13.91
CA ARG A 43 -5.52 0.88 -12.84
C ARG A 43 -5.71 -0.25 -11.84
N VAL A 44 -5.85 0.12 -10.56
CA VAL A 44 -6.26 -0.78 -9.49
C VAL A 44 -7.76 -0.59 -9.27
N TYR A 45 -8.51 -1.66 -9.45
CA TYR A 45 -9.92 -1.76 -9.09
C TYR A 45 -10.00 -2.53 -7.78
N LEU A 46 -10.58 -1.95 -6.74
CA LEU A 46 -10.72 -2.58 -5.44
C LEU A 46 -12.18 -2.98 -5.25
N TYR A 47 -12.46 -4.28 -5.28
CA TYR A 47 -13.78 -4.82 -4.96
C TYR A 47 -13.87 -5.07 -3.46
N THR A 48 -15.00 -4.73 -2.85
CA THR A 48 -15.24 -4.86 -1.42
C THR A 48 -16.69 -5.28 -1.16
N GLY A 49 -16.95 -5.92 -0.02
CA GLY A 49 -18.29 -5.97 0.56
C GLY A 49 -18.74 -4.59 1.06
N HIS A 50 -20.04 -4.43 1.26
CA HIS A 50 -20.64 -3.26 1.89
C HIS A 50 -21.32 -3.68 3.18
N ASP A 51 -20.78 -3.20 4.31
CA ASP A 51 -21.40 -3.42 5.62
C ASP A 51 -22.37 -2.28 5.94
N GLU A 52 -23.42 -2.62 6.67
CA GLU A 52 -24.40 -1.67 7.17
C GLU A 52 -23.89 -0.93 8.42
N ASP A 53 -24.43 0.26 8.66
CA ASP A 53 -24.09 1.04 9.85
C ASP A 53 -24.41 0.26 11.14
N GLY A 54 -23.43 0.17 12.03
CA GLY A 54 -23.58 -0.53 13.32
C GLY A 54 -23.56 -2.06 13.20
N SER A 55 -23.23 -2.62 12.03
CA SER A 55 -23.09 -4.06 11.85
C SER A 55 -21.91 -4.61 12.66
N ALA A 56 -22.19 -5.47 13.64
CA ALA A 56 -21.19 -6.23 14.39
C ALA A 56 -21.00 -7.66 13.84
N TYR A 57 -21.99 -8.13 13.08
CA TYR A 57 -22.08 -9.47 12.48
C TYR A 57 -22.79 -9.36 11.14
N PHE A 58 -22.73 -10.44 10.35
CA PHE A 58 -23.43 -10.51 9.07
C PHE A 58 -24.92 -10.15 9.21
N THR A 59 -25.30 -9.01 8.64
CA THR A 59 -26.66 -8.48 8.67
C THR A 59 -27.24 -8.57 7.26
N MET A 60 -28.16 -9.53 7.04
CA MET A 60 -28.93 -9.60 5.79
C MET A 60 -30.19 -8.75 5.96
N LYS A 61 -30.49 -7.92 4.96
CA LYS A 61 -31.84 -7.36 4.78
C LYS A 61 -32.63 -8.33 3.91
N ASP A 62 -33.86 -8.61 4.33
CA ASP A 62 -34.83 -9.51 3.70
C ASP A 62 -35.05 -9.22 2.20
#